data_AF-A0A669PV60-F1
#
_entry.id   AF-A0A669PV60-F1
#
_cell.length_a   1.000
_cell.length_b   1.000
_cell.length_c   1.000
_cell.angle_alpha   90.00
_cell.angle_beta   90.00
_cell.angle_gamma   90.00
#
_symmetry.space_group_name_H-M   'P 1'
#
loop_
_entity.id
_entity.type
_entity.pdbx_description
1 polymer ?
#
loop_
_entity_poly.entity_id
_entity_poly.type
_entity_poly.pdbx_seq_one_letter_code
_entity_poly.pdbx_strand_id
1 'polypeptide(L)'
;MALNRNHSEGGGVIVNNSESVLMTYDHVEMTFSDIEPMPEAFKGTKKGSVFLTPYRVIFVSKGKDALQSFGMAFYLLKDCEIKQPVFGANYIKGTVKAEAGGGWEGSATFKMTFTAGGAIEFGQRMLQVASQEFYPAPPMGGADMGYMHLPPPPYPGPMEPPSGGPDLPSTPAAEAKAAEAAASAYYNPVNPHNVYMPTDQPPPPPYFPPEDKKNQ
;
A
#
# COMPACT_ATOMS: atom_id res chain seq x y z
N MET A 1 6.91 22.53 -0.52
CA MET A 1 5.86 22.33 0.50
C MET A 1 5.47 23.66 1.10
N ALA A 2 4.18 23.86 1.35
CA ALA A 2 3.65 25.07 1.98
C ALA A 2 2.78 24.79 3.21
N LEU A 3 2.82 25.73 4.15
CA LEU A 3 1.95 25.79 5.33
C LEU A 3 0.66 26.52 5.01
N ASN A 4 -0.43 26.07 5.63
CA ASN A 4 -1.69 26.82 5.80
C ASN A 4 -2.35 27.31 4.49
N ARG A 5 -2.24 26.54 3.40
CA ARG A 5 -2.85 26.85 2.10
C ARG A 5 -4.05 25.96 1.71
N ASN A 6 -4.31 24.88 2.43
CA ASN A 6 -5.22 23.82 1.98
C ASN A 6 -6.29 23.46 3.02
N HIS A 7 -6.74 24.42 3.82
CA HIS A 7 -7.80 24.23 4.80
C HIS A 7 -8.87 25.32 4.68
N SER A 8 -10.10 24.95 5.04
CA SER A 8 -11.23 25.87 5.23
C SER A 8 -11.38 26.25 6.70
N GLU A 9 -12.13 27.32 6.98
CA GLU A 9 -12.42 27.75 8.36
C GLU A 9 -13.15 26.67 9.20
N GLY A 10 -13.89 25.78 8.52
CA GLY A 10 -14.57 24.64 9.14
C GLY A 10 -13.69 23.41 9.39
N GLY A 11 -12.39 23.46 9.09
CA GLY A 11 -11.46 22.33 9.25
C GLY A 11 -11.53 21.28 8.12
N GLY A 12 -12.20 21.59 7.01
CA GLY A 12 -12.18 20.76 5.80
C GLY A 12 -10.98 21.06 4.90
N VAL A 13 -10.62 20.11 4.03
CA VAL A 13 -9.55 20.28 3.04
C VAL A 13 -9.99 21.17 1.88
N ILE A 14 -9.08 22.03 1.39
CA ILE A 14 -9.27 22.78 0.14
C ILE A 14 -8.30 22.22 -0.90
N VAL A 15 -8.88 21.76 -2.01
CA VAL A 15 -8.18 21.16 -3.15
C VAL A 15 -8.57 21.93 -4.41
N ASN A 16 -7.66 22.04 -5.38
CA ASN A 16 -7.96 22.72 -6.65
C ASN A 16 -9.07 21.98 -7.40
N ASN A 17 -9.90 22.71 -8.17
CA ASN A 17 -11.04 22.12 -8.89
C ASN A 17 -10.65 21.02 -9.92
N SER A 18 -9.38 20.99 -10.36
CA SER A 18 -8.84 19.97 -11.27
C SER A 18 -8.18 18.80 -10.55
N GLU A 19 -8.14 18.80 -9.22
CA GLU A 19 -7.46 17.81 -8.39
C GLU A 19 -8.49 17.07 -7.53
N SER A 20 -8.56 15.74 -7.66
CA SER A 20 -9.47 14.90 -6.88
C SER A 20 -8.78 14.32 -5.65
N VAL A 21 -9.53 14.18 -4.56
CA VAL A 21 -9.09 13.37 -3.41
C VAL A 21 -9.24 11.88 -3.76
N LEU A 22 -8.15 11.13 -3.66
CA LEU A 22 -8.09 9.70 -3.94
C LEU A 22 -8.40 8.86 -2.71
N MET A 23 -7.96 9.32 -1.53
CA MET A 23 -8.05 8.58 -0.28
C MET A 23 -7.98 9.55 0.90
N THR A 24 -8.63 9.22 2.02
CA THR A 24 -8.63 10.05 3.23
C THR A 24 -8.56 9.18 4.48
N TYR A 25 -7.79 9.64 5.46
CA TYR A 25 -7.74 9.02 6.78
C TYR A 25 -7.81 10.07 7.88
N ASP A 26 -8.64 9.81 8.88
CA ASP A 26 -8.73 10.60 10.12
C ASP A 26 -7.82 10.03 11.21
N HIS A 27 -7.72 10.74 12.34
CA HIS A 27 -6.97 10.32 13.52
C HIS A 27 -5.48 10.06 13.22
N VAL A 28 -4.91 10.94 12.41
CA VAL A 28 -3.49 10.93 12.07
C VAL A 28 -2.76 11.94 12.94
N GLU A 29 -1.64 11.49 13.51
CA GLU A 29 -0.72 12.34 14.26
C GLU A 29 0.52 12.64 13.41
N MET A 30 0.78 13.93 13.16
CA MET A 30 1.93 14.44 12.41
C MET A 30 2.93 15.09 13.37
N THR A 31 4.21 14.75 13.23
CA THR A 31 5.33 15.38 13.94
C THR A 31 6.46 15.70 12.98
N PHE A 32 7.23 16.76 13.29
CA PHE A 32 8.38 17.19 12.50
C PHE A 32 9.66 17.13 13.34
N SER A 33 10.78 16.77 12.71
CA SER A 33 12.12 16.77 13.30
C SER A 33 13.15 17.26 12.27
N ASP A 34 14.41 17.35 12.70
CA ASP A 34 15.56 17.67 11.84
C ASP A 34 15.44 19.05 11.15
N ILE A 35 14.95 20.05 11.90
CA ILE A 35 14.85 21.45 11.46
C ILE A 35 15.21 22.40 12.61
N GLU A 36 16.15 23.31 12.36
CA GLU A 36 16.64 24.27 13.35
C GLU A 36 16.82 25.68 12.74
N PRO A 37 16.33 26.74 13.41
CA PRO A 37 15.42 26.72 14.56
C PRO A 37 14.03 26.18 14.17
N MET A 38 13.39 25.43 15.07
CA MET A 38 12.09 24.81 14.77
C MET A 38 10.95 25.85 14.72
N PRO A 39 10.27 26.03 13.56
CA PRO A 39 9.12 26.93 13.44
C PRO A 39 7.98 26.52 14.38
N GLU A 40 7.18 27.48 14.86
CA GLU A 40 6.05 27.21 15.76
C GLU A 40 5.05 26.21 15.17
N ALA A 41 4.79 26.32 13.86
CA ALA A 41 3.94 25.40 13.11
C ALA A 41 4.42 23.93 13.20
N PHE A 42 5.70 23.68 13.45
CA PHE A 42 6.28 22.34 13.52
C PHE A 42 6.47 21.81 14.94
N LYS A 43 6.24 22.65 15.96
CA LYS A 43 6.41 22.24 17.36
C LYS A 43 5.29 21.29 17.81
N GLY A 44 5.68 20.21 18.47
CA GLY A 44 4.76 19.25 19.08
C GLY A 44 4.06 18.34 18.08
N THR A 45 3.04 17.62 18.57
CA THR A 45 2.25 16.67 17.79
C THR A 45 0.98 17.32 17.26
N LYS A 46 0.78 17.23 15.96
CA LYS A 46 -0.39 17.77 15.25
C LYS A 46 -1.37 16.63 15.02
N LYS A 47 -2.63 16.81 15.42
CA LYS A 47 -3.67 15.80 15.22
C LYS A 47 -4.61 16.25 14.13
N GLY A 48 -4.95 15.37 13.20
CA GLY A 48 -5.73 15.77 12.05
C GLY A 48 -6.08 14.62 11.11
N SER A 49 -6.35 15.02 9.87
CA SER A 49 -6.71 14.12 8.78
C SER A 49 -5.73 14.31 7.63
N VAL A 50 -5.52 13.25 6.86
CA VAL A 50 -4.66 13.26 5.67
C VAL A 50 -5.46 12.91 4.44
N PHE A 51 -5.18 13.63 3.36
CA PHE A 51 -5.83 13.50 2.08
C PHE A 51 -4.76 13.21 1.03
N LEU A 52 -4.94 12.11 0.31
CA LEU A 52 -4.09 11.75 -0.80
C LEU A 52 -4.72 12.28 -2.09
N THR A 53 -3.94 12.96 -2.91
CA THR A 53 -4.32 13.38 -4.26
C THR A 53 -3.32 12.82 -5.27
N PRO A 54 -3.55 12.96 -6.59
CA PRO A 54 -2.58 12.53 -7.60
C PRO A 54 -1.19 13.17 -7.46
N TYR A 55 -1.11 14.37 -6.86
CA TYR A 55 0.12 15.18 -6.89
C TYR A 55 0.79 15.37 -5.52
N ARG A 56 0.03 15.15 -4.44
CA ARG A 56 0.47 15.49 -3.10
C ARG A 56 -0.29 14.74 -2.01
N VAL A 57 0.30 14.76 -0.82
CA VAL A 57 -0.43 14.53 0.43
C VAL A 57 -0.77 15.89 1.05
N ILE A 58 -1.99 16.03 1.56
CA ILE A 58 -2.41 17.21 2.32
C ILE A 58 -2.75 16.75 3.72
N PHE A 59 -2.06 17.29 4.72
CA PHE A 59 -2.46 17.15 6.12
C PHE A 59 -3.31 18.37 6.51
N VAL A 60 -4.40 18.15 7.23
CA VAL A 60 -5.25 19.21 7.81
C VAL A 60 -5.38 18.95 9.30
N SER A 61 -4.97 19.91 10.12
CA SER A 61 -5.08 19.81 11.57
C SER A 61 -6.52 19.96 12.02
N LYS A 62 -6.86 19.24 13.09
CA LYS A 62 -8.12 19.37 13.79
C LYS A 62 -7.97 20.37 14.95
N GLY A 63 -8.87 21.34 15.03
CA GLY A 63 -8.90 22.33 16.10
C GLY A 63 -8.00 23.54 15.82
N LYS A 64 -7.57 24.22 16.89
CA LYS A 64 -6.73 25.42 16.80
C LYS A 64 -5.26 25.02 16.98
N ASP A 65 -4.51 25.00 15.89
CA ASP A 65 -3.06 24.80 15.87
C ASP A 65 -2.42 25.81 14.92
N ALA A 66 -1.17 26.22 15.19
CA ALA A 66 -0.39 27.11 14.31
C ALA A 66 -0.21 26.53 12.90
N LEU A 67 -0.13 25.20 12.79
CA LEU A 67 -0.25 24.47 11.54
C LEU A 67 -1.70 24.03 11.35
N GLN A 68 -2.41 24.66 10.44
CA GLN A 68 -3.78 24.29 10.05
C GLN A 68 -3.80 23.34 8.85
N SER A 69 -2.85 23.48 7.92
CA SER A 69 -2.67 22.51 6.84
C SER A 69 -1.23 22.44 6.37
N PHE A 70 -0.82 21.30 5.82
CA PHE A 70 0.49 21.13 5.20
C PHE A 70 0.39 20.39 3.88
N GLY A 71 0.79 21.05 2.79
CA GLY A 71 0.81 20.47 1.46
C GLY A 71 2.17 19.85 1.13
N MET A 72 2.19 18.53 0.95
CA MET A 72 3.37 17.71 0.68
C MET A 72 3.36 17.17 -0.76
N ALA A 73 3.88 17.95 -1.70
CA ALA A 73 3.96 17.55 -3.11
C ALA A 73 5.03 16.48 -3.37
N PHE A 74 4.70 15.46 -4.16
CA PHE A 74 5.58 14.30 -4.33
C PHE A 74 6.97 14.63 -4.86
N TYR A 75 7.10 15.64 -5.72
CA TYR A 75 8.39 16.07 -6.27
C TYR A 75 9.36 16.69 -5.24
N LEU A 76 8.88 17.08 -4.05
CA LEU A 76 9.68 17.59 -2.94
C LEU A 76 9.76 16.61 -1.75
N LEU A 77 9.16 15.43 -1.91
CA LEU A 77 9.16 14.36 -0.92
C LEU A 77 10.33 13.42 -1.20
N LYS A 78 11.07 13.04 -0.16
CA LYS A 78 12.18 12.09 -0.24
C LYS A 78 12.13 11.07 0.87
N ASP A 79 12.85 9.95 0.68
CA ASP A 79 13.10 8.93 1.70
C ASP A 79 11.81 8.45 2.38
N CYS A 80 10.74 8.30 1.60
CA CYS A 80 9.44 8.00 2.15
C CYS A 80 9.28 6.49 2.38
N GLU A 81 9.02 6.11 3.63
CA GLU A 81 8.96 4.73 4.07
C GLU A 81 7.78 4.46 5.00
N ILE A 82 7.18 3.28 4.86
CA ILE A 82 6.13 2.77 5.75
C ILE A 82 6.83 1.94 6.84
N LYS A 83 6.61 2.29 8.10
CA LYS A 83 7.15 1.56 9.25
C LYS A 83 6.02 0.83 9.97
N GLN A 84 6.25 -0.46 10.19
CA GLN A 84 5.33 -1.37 10.86
C GLN A 84 5.99 -1.93 12.13
N PRO A 85 6.04 -1.15 13.23
CA PRO A 85 6.59 -1.64 14.48
C PRO A 85 5.69 -2.76 15.05
N VAL A 86 6.29 -3.77 15.68
CA VAL A 86 5.56 -4.86 16.36
C VAL A 86 4.70 -4.31 17.51
N PHE A 87 5.17 -3.23 18.15
CA PHE A 87 4.48 -2.53 19.21
C PHE A 87 4.26 -1.06 18.81
N GLY A 88 3.01 -0.61 18.90
CA GLY A 88 2.61 0.75 18.56
C GLY A 88 1.92 0.85 17.20
N ALA A 89 1.54 2.07 16.83
CA ALA A 89 0.84 2.34 15.58
C ALA A 89 1.82 2.41 14.39
N ASN A 90 1.36 1.91 13.25
CA ASN A 90 2.09 2.05 11.99
C ASN A 90 2.18 3.53 11.61
N TYR A 91 3.30 3.90 11.01
CA TYR A 91 3.55 5.28 10.61
C TYR A 91 4.29 5.36 9.29
N ILE A 92 4.15 6.50 8.62
CA ILE A 92 4.89 6.85 7.43
C ILE A 92 5.91 7.92 7.83
N LYS A 93 7.15 7.76 7.39
CA LYS A 93 8.23 8.73 7.62
C LYS A 93 8.78 9.17 6.27
N GLY A 94 9.29 10.39 6.19
CA GLY A 94 10.12 10.83 5.08
C GLY A 94 10.64 12.24 5.30
N THR A 95 11.28 12.78 4.27
CA THR A 95 11.85 14.13 4.28
C THR A 95 11.04 15.04 3.36
N VAL A 96 10.71 16.24 3.83
CA VAL A 96 10.04 17.28 3.06
C VAL A 96 10.94 18.49 2.90
N LYS A 97 10.87 19.14 1.72
CA LYS A 97 11.58 20.39 1.44
C LYS A 97 10.62 21.56 1.26
N ALA A 98 10.97 22.70 1.83
CA ALA A 98 10.22 23.94 1.66
C ALA A 98 10.17 24.37 0.18
N GLU A 99 9.05 24.96 -0.24
CA GLU A 99 8.97 25.69 -1.51
C GLU A 99 9.11 27.19 -1.29
N ALA A 100 9.54 27.92 -2.32
CA ALA A 100 9.63 29.36 -2.27
C ALA A 100 8.26 29.98 -1.92
N GLY A 101 8.24 30.84 -0.89
CA GLY A 101 7.01 31.45 -0.39
C GLY A 101 6.08 30.49 0.35
N GLY A 102 6.50 29.27 0.69
CA GLY A 102 5.69 28.27 1.38
C GLY A 102 5.44 28.54 2.88
N GLY A 103 5.90 29.68 3.42
CA GLY A 103 5.73 30.06 4.82
C GLY A 103 6.77 29.45 5.78
N TRP A 104 7.75 28.72 5.26
CA TRP A 104 8.89 28.18 5.99
C TRP A 104 10.06 27.92 5.03
N GLU A 105 11.24 27.63 5.57
CA GLU A 105 12.46 27.38 4.79
C GLU A 105 13.19 26.13 5.27
N GLY A 106 14.04 25.57 4.40
CA GLY A 106 14.86 24.41 4.70
C GLY A 106 14.20 23.07 4.36
N SER A 107 14.51 22.06 5.15
CA SER A 107 13.96 20.71 5.06
C SER A 107 13.62 20.20 6.45
N ALA A 108 12.70 19.25 6.55
CA ALA A 108 12.32 18.62 7.80
C ALA A 108 11.98 17.16 7.56
N THR A 109 12.22 16.32 8.55
CA THR A 109 11.70 14.96 8.58
C THR A 109 10.29 15.00 9.14
N PHE A 110 9.32 14.43 8.43
CA PHE A 110 7.97 14.24 8.95
C PHE A 110 7.79 12.79 9.41
N LYS A 111 6.93 12.60 10.40
CA LYS A 111 6.39 11.30 10.80
C LYS A 111 4.88 11.42 10.95
N MET A 112 4.17 10.54 10.27
CA MET A 112 2.72 10.49 10.20
C MET A 112 2.23 9.16 10.78
N THR A 113 1.66 9.19 11.97
CA THR A 113 1.23 8.00 12.73
C THR A 113 -0.27 7.83 12.61
N PHE A 114 -0.72 6.66 12.16
CA PHE A 114 -2.13 6.38 11.92
C PHE A 114 -2.72 5.65 13.12
N THR A 115 -3.27 6.40 14.07
CA THR A 115 -3.72 5.84 15.36
C THR A 115 -4.97 4.96 15.24
N ALA A 116 -5.76 5.14 14.17
CA ALA A 116 -6.94 4.34 13.86
C ALA A 116 -6.68 3.24 12.79
N GLY A 117 -5.43 3.00 12.40
CA GLY A 117 -5.08 2.09 11.30
C GLY A 117 -5.06 2.79 9.93
N GLY A 118 -4.79 2.02 8.87
CA GLY A 118 -4.75 2.54 7.48
C GLY A 118 -3.39 2.96 6.93
N ALA A 119 -2.35 3.04 7.77
CA ALA A 119 -1.00 3.46 7.33
C ALA A 119 -0.44 2.65 6.15
N ILE A 120 -0.71 1.34 6.11
CA ILE A 120 -0.20 0.44 5.08
C ILE A 120 -0.88 0.76 3.75
N GLU A 121 -2.21 0.76 3.74
CA GLU A 121 -3.00 1.05 2.54
C GLU A 121 -2.71 2.46 2.01
N PHE A 122 -2.71 3.45 2.91
CA PHE A 122 -2.39 4.83 2.56
C PHE A 122 -0.96 4.95 2.00
N GLY A 123 0.02 4.37 2.69
CA GLY A 123 1.42 4.45 2.27
C GLY A 123 1.68 3.74 0.95
N GLN A 124 1.09 2.56 0.74
CA GLN A 124 1.19 1.83 -0.52
C GLN A 124 0.57 2.63 -1.67
N ARG A 125 -0.62 3.20 -1.48
CA ARG A 125 -1.30 4.01 -2.48
C ARG A 125 -0.52 5.30 -2.77
N MET A 126 0.02 5.94 -1.74
CA MET A 126 0.84 7.15 -1.87
C MET A 126 2.10 6.86 -2.69
N LEU A 127 2.82 5.77 -2.41
CA LEU A 127 4.01 5.38 -3.18
C LEU A 127 3.68 5.03 -4.64
N GLN A 128 2.53 4.37 -4.87
CA GLN A 128 2.04 4.09 -6.22
C GLN A 128 1.74 5.36 -7.02
N VAL A 129 1.11 6.35 -6.40
CA VAL A 129 0.77 7.61 -7.06
C VAL A 129 2.04 8.45 -7.29
N ALA A 130 2.93 8.52 -6.31
CA ALA A 130 4.19 9.25 -6.44
C ALA A 130 5.10 8.73 -7.57
N SER A 131 5.02 7.43 -7.90
CA SER A 131 5.78 6.85 -9.02
C SER A 131 5.17 7.17 -10.39
N GLN A 132 3.85 7.37 -10.48
CA GLN A 132 3.16 7.76 -11.72
C GLN A 132 3.49 9.20 -12.13
N GLU A 133 3.71 10.10 -11.17
CA GLU A 133 4.16 11.46 -11.44
C GLU A 133 5.56 11.50 -12.07
N PHE A 134 6.42 10.53 -11.74
CA PHE A 134 7.77 10.42 -12.29
C PHE A 134 7.82 9.72 -13.67
N TYR A 135 6.79 8.93 -13.98
CA TYR A 135 6.62 8.24 -15.25
C TYR A 135 5.19 8.46 -15.75
N PRO A 136 4.91 9.57 -16.47
CA PRO A 136 3.59 9.79 -17.03
C PRO A 136 3.22 8.57 -17.88
N ALA A 137 2.10 7.95 -17.55
CA ALA A 137 1.51 6.91 -18.39
C ALA A 137 1.37 7.45 -19.82
N PRO A 138 1.69 6.67 -20.86
CA PRO A 138 1.53 7.13 -22.23
C PRO A 138 0.06 7.54 -22.47
N PRO A 139 -0.19 8.58 -23.27
CA PRO A 139 -1.53 9.14 -23.43
C PRO A 139 -2.47 8.07 -23.97
N MET A 140 -3.55 7.81 -23.22
CA MET A 140 -4.72 7.07 -23.67
C MET A 140 -5.37 7.85 -24.81
N GLY A 141 -4.90 7.64 -26.03
CA GLY A 141 -5.42 8.24 -27.25
C GLY A 141 -5.76 7.16 -28.26
N GLY A 142 -7.05 6.94 -28.46
CA GLY A 142 -7.58 6.36 -29.70
C GLY A 142 -7.47 4.85 -29.82
N ALA A 143 -8.57 4.25 -30.29
CA ALA A 143 -8.71 2.83 -30.56
C ALA A 143 -7.70 2.33 -31.61
N ASP A 144 -7.44 1.03 -31.53
CA ASP A 144 -6.85 0.17 -32.56
C ASP A 144 -5.31 0.24 -32.70
N MET A 145 -4.62 -0.71 -32.06
CA MET A 145 -3.51 -1.49 -32.62
C MET A 145 -2.73 -2.22 -31.52
N GLY A 146 -2.79 -3.56 -31.57
CA GLY A 146 -1.73 -4.50 -31.20
C GLY A 146 -0.98 -4.29 -29.88
N TYR A 147 -1.29 -5.14 -28.90
CA TYR A 147 -0.38 -5.67 -27.87
C TYR A 147 1.10 -5.20 -27.99
N MET A 148 1.42 -4.00 -27.50
CA MET A 148 2.81 -3.64 -27.19
C MET A 148 3.14 -4.20 -25.82
N HIS A 149 3.43 -5.50 -25.82
CA HIS A 149 4.14 -6.16 -24.74
C HIS A 149 5.50 -5.45 -24.62
N LEU A 150 5.72 -4.69 -23.53
CA LEU A 150 7.06 -4.27 -23.16
C LEU A 150 7.93 -5.54 -23.13
N PRO A 151 9.13 -5.55 -23.74
CA PRO A 151 10.00 -6.70 -23.62
C PRO A 151 10.26 -6.89 -22.11
N PRO A 152 9.98 -8.08 -21.55
CA PRO A 152 10.32 -8.33 -20.17
C PRO A 152 11.82 -8.05 -19.98
N PRO A 153 12.25 -7.56 -18.80
CA PRO A 153 13.67 -7.49 -18.49
C PRO A 153 14.31 -8.85 -18.80
N PRO A 154 15.54 -8.91 -19.34
CA PRO A 154 16.17 -10.18 -19.68
C PRO A 154 16.16 -11.05 -18.43
N TYR A 155 15.31 -12.07 -18.45
CA TYR A 155 15.36 -13.12 -17.44
C TYR A 155 16.78 -13.67 -17.49
N PRO A 156 17.45 -13.90 -16.34
CA PRO A 156 18.53 -14.86 -16.31
C PRO A 156 17.96 -16.12 -16.96
N GLY A 157 18.53 -16.52 -18.10
CA GLY A 157 18.10 -17.70 -18.81
C GLY A 157 18.10 -18.90 -17.85
N PRO A 158 17.35 -19.98 -18.17
CA PRO A 158 17.36 -21.17 -17.35
C PRO A 158 18.82 -21.55 -17.08
N MET A 159 19.23 -21.54 -15.80
CA MET A 159 20.50 -22.16 -15.44
C MET A 159 20.37 -23.61 -15.90
N GLU A 160 21.21 -23.99 -16.86
CA GLU A 160 21.36 -25.38 -17.23
C GLU A 160 21.62 -26.17 -15.94
N PRO A 161 20.83 -27.21 -15.64
CA PRO A 161 21.12 -28.04 -14.49
C PRO A 161 22.52 -28.62 -14.67
N PRO A 162 23.36 -28.64 -13.62
CA PRO A 162 24.68 -29.24 -13.72
C PRO A 162 24.51 -30.69 -14.18
N SER A 163 25.05 -30.98 -15.36
CA SER A 163 25.19 -32.33 -15.89
C SER A 163 26.06 -33.14 -14.92
N GLY A 164 25.43 -33.96 -14.08
CA GLY A 164 26.13 -34.88 -13.20
C GLY A 164 25.36 -35.22 -11.91
N GLY A 165 24.36 -36.10 -12.03
CA GLY A 165 23.78 -36.83 -10.90
C GLY A 165 23.75 -38.32 -11.22
N PRO A 166 24.03 -39.23 -10.27
CA PRO A 166 24.15 -40.66 -10.54
C PRO A 166 22.81 -41.27 -11.00
N ASP A 167 22.87 -42.09 -12.06
CA ASP A 167 21.75 -42.83 -12.64
C ASP A 167 20.97 -43.61 -11.57
N LEU A 168 19.72 -43.21 -11.34
CA LEU A 168 18.75 -43.97 -10.56
C LEU A 168 17.91 -44.84 -11.52
N PRO A 169 17.66 -46.13 -11.21
CA PRO A 169 16.91 -47.00 -12.10
C PRO A 169 15.44 -46.55 -12.19
N SER A 170 14.98 -46.31 -13.43
CA SER A 170 13.56 -46.12 -13.76
C SER A 170 12.79 -47.39 -13.38
N THR A 171 12.06 -47.32 -12.27
CA THR A 171 11.09 -48.36 -11.91
C THR A 171 9.68 -47.92 -12.32
N PRO A 172 8.79 -48.84 -12.71
CA PRO A 172 7.41 -48.51 -13.09
C PRO A 172 6.64 -47.72 -12.02
N ALA A 173 7.02 -47.85 -10.75
CA ALA A 173 6.42 -47.12 -9.63
C ALA A 173 6.79 -45.62 -9.62
N ALA A 174 7.99 -45.25 -10.09
CA ALA A 174 8.40 -43.85 -10.19
C ALA A 174 7.67 -43.14 -11.35
N GLU A 175 7.47 -43.85 -12.46
CA GLU A 175 6.71 -43.36 -13.63
C GLU A 175 5.23 -43.14 -13.30
N ALA A 176 4.61 -44.05 -12.52
CA ALA A 176 3.22 -43.91 -12.08
C ALA A 176 3.00 -42.65 -11.22
N LYS A 177 3.94 -42.32 -10.32
CA LYS A 177 3.84 -41.14 -9.45
C LYS A 177 4.05 -39.83 -10.22
N ALA A 178 4.89 -39.84 -11.26
CA ALA A 178 5.08 -38.70 -12.14
C ALA A 178 3.85 -38.46 -13.05
N ALA A 179 3.21 -39.54 -13.51
CA ALA A 179 1.99 -39.45 -14.32
C ALA A 179 0.79 -38.90 -13.53
N GLU A 180 0.65 -39.25 -12.25
CA GLU A 180 -0.41 -38.73 -11.37
C GLU A 180 -0.26 -37.22 -11.12
N ALA A 181 0.97 -36.74 -10.92
CA ALA A 181 1.27 -35.32 -10.79
C ALA A 181 0.97 -34.54 -12.09
N ALA A 182 1.30 -35.11 -13.25
CA ALA A 182 1.02 -34.49 -14.55
C ALA A 182 -0.49 -34.42 -14.86
N ALA A 183 -1.27 -35.42 -14.43
CA ALA A 183 -2.72 -35.43 -14.62
C ALA A 183 -3.45 -34.34 -13.81
N SER A 184 -2.90 -33.93 -12.66
CA SER A 184 -3.47 -32.86 -11.83
C SER A 184 -3.28 -31.45 -12.43
N ALA A 185 -2.39 -31.27 -13.40
CA ALA A 185 -2.07 -29.97 -13.98
C ALA A 185 -2.89 -29.62 -15.24
N TYR A 186 -3.75 -30.52 -15.74
CA TYR A 186 -4.50 -30.30 -16.97
C TYR A 186 -5.92 -29.80 -16.73
N TYR A 187 -6.09 -28.47 -16.70
CA TYR A 187 -7.41 -27.83 -16.77
C TYR A 187 -7.93 -27.88 -18.21
N ASN A 188 -8.93 -28.73 -18.47
CA ASN A 188 -9.55 -28.85 -19.79
C ASN A 188 -10.84 -27.99 -19.85
N PRO A 189 -10.89 -26.88 -20.60
CA PRO A 189 -11.98 -25.91 -20.55
C PRO A 189 -13.29 -26.36 -21.22
N VAL A 190 -13.40 -27.60 -21.72
CA VAL A 190 -14.54 -28.07 -22.51
C VAL A 190 -15.46 -29.04 -21.74
N ASN A 191 -15.18 -29.39 -20.48
CA ASN A 191 -16.06 -30.26 -19.70
C ASN A 191 -16.09 -29.91 -18.18
N PRO A 192 -17.03 -29.06 -17.72
CA PRO A 192 -16.98 -28.45 -16.39
C PRO A 192 -17.42 -29.34 -15.21
N HIS A 193 -17.44 -30.68 -15.35
CA HIS A 193 -18.09 -31.56 -14.35
C HIS A 193 -17.24 -32.64 -13.68
N ASN A 194 -15.92 -32.68 -13.86
CA ASN A 194 -15.09 -33.60 -13.09
C ASN A 194 -14.16 -32.86 -12.11
N VAL A 195 -14.75 -32.29 -11.05
CA VAL A 195 -14.00 -32.03 -9.82
C VAL A 195 -14.01 -33.34 -9.02
N TYR A 196 -12.91 -34.08 -9.06
CA TYR A 196 -12.69 -35.18 -8.11
C TYR A 196 -12.36 -34.55 -6.75
N MET A 197 -13.34 -34.45 -5.87
CA MET A 197 -13.08 -34.15 -4.45
C MET A 197 -12.74 -35.46 -3.74
N PRO A 198 -11.57 -35.58 -3.09
CA PRO A 198 -11.33 -36.65 -2.13
C PRO A 198 -12.32 -36.48 -0.97
N THR A 199 -13.35 -37.31 -0.90
CA THR A 199 -14.28 -37.37 0.23
C THR A 199 -13.62 -38.12 1.38
N ASP A 200 -12.74 -37.43 2.11
CA ASP A 200 -12.24 -37.89 3.41
C ASP A 200 -12.47 -36.79 4.46
N GLN A 201 -13.74 -36.36 4.56
CA GLN A 201 -14.19 -35.52 5.66
C GLN A 201 -14.71 -36.44 6.77
N PRO A 202 -14.08 -36.46 7.97
CA PRO A 202 -14.62 -37.22 9.09
C PRO A 202 -16.02 -36.69 9.45
N PRO A 203 -16.95 -37.58 9.89
CA PRO A 203 -18.32 -37.18 10.20
C PRO A 203 -18.34 -36.09 11.28
N PRO A 204 -19.27 -35.11 11.19
CA PRO A 204 -19.39 -34.08 12.20
C PRO A 204 -19.75 -34.71 13.55
N PRO A 205 -19.22 -34.17 14.66
CA PRO A 205 -19.56 -34.67 15.99
C PRO A 205 -21.07 -34.49 16.27
N PRO A 206 -21.70 -35.40 17.04
CA PRO A 206 -23.13 -35.33 17.35
C PRO A 206 -23.48 -34.02 18.07
N TYR A 207 -24.53 -33.36 17.60
CA TYR A 207 -25.04 -32.11 18.15
C TYR A 207 -25.70 -32.36 19.51
N PHE A 208 -25.14 -31.78 20.58
CA PHE A 208 -25.80 -31.69 21.88
C PHE A 208 -26.47 -30.31 21.99
N PRO A 209 -27.81 -30.22 22.11
CA PRO A 209 -28.46 -28.95 22.40
C PRO A 209 -28.05 -28.45 23.79
N PRO A 210 -27.89 -27.13 24.00
CA PRO A 210 -27.57 -26.57 25.31
C PRO A 210 -28.70 -26.88 26.30
N GLU A 211 -28.37 -27.50 27.44
CA GLU A 211 -29.30 -27.66 28.55
C GLU A 211 -29.61 -26.28 29.16
N ASP A 212 -30.89 -25.90 29.12
CA ASP A 212 -31.46 -24.83 29.95
C ASP A 212 -31.22 -25.11 31.44
N LYS A 213 -30.21 -24.46 32.03
CA LYS A 213 -30.09 -24.37 33.50
C LYS A 213 -30.63 -23.04 34.00
N LYS A 214 -31.93 -23.11 34.20
CA LYS A 214 -32.83 -22.30 35.03
C LYS A 214 -32.23 -22.04 36.43
N ASN A 215 -32.43 -20.80 36.90
CA ASN A 215 -32.37 -20.33 38.29
C ASN A 215 -32.50 -21.44 39.36
N GLN A 216 -31.56 -21.49 40.31
CA GLN A 216 -31.82 -21.20 41.73
C GLN A 216 -30.50 -21.03 42.51
#